data_AF-A0A934KHE8-F1
#
_entry.id   AF-A0A934KHE8-F1
#
_cell.length_a   1.000
_cell.length_b   1.000
_cell.length_c   1.000
_cell.angle_alpha   90.00
_cell.angle_beta   90.00
_cell.angle_gamma   90.00
#
_symmetry.space_group_name_H-M   'P 1'
#
loop_
_entity.id
_entity.type
_entity.pdbx_description
1 polymer ?
#
loop_
_entity_poly.entity_id
_entity_poly.type
_entity_poly.pdbx_seq_one_letter_code
_entity_poly.pdbx_strand_id
1 'polypeptide(L)'
;MKIDRAALDEIRRHAEAGYPHEICGLLVAVKGASVISETRPIRNTVVDRARDRYELDPIEYIRAQKECDERGLDVLGYYHSHPDHPAKASSTDAQRSWAGASYLIVSCVNGRCVDQNSFRAERDGGPLRREELIVA
;
A
#
# COMPACT_ATOMS: atom_id res chain seq x y z
N MET A 1 -10.02 -3.82 -6.60
CA MET A 1 -8.69 -3.54 -7.15
C MET A 1 -8.18 -4.70 -8.02
N LYS A 2 -7.60 -4.40 -9.19
CA LYS A 2 -6.86 -5.35 -10.03
C LYS A 2 -5.36 -5.08 -9.94
N ILE A 3 -4.55 -6.11 -9.81
CA ILE A 3 -3.08 -6.00 -9.70
C ILE A 3 -2.41 -7.15 -10.43
N ASP A 4 -1.31 -6.87 -11.14
CA ASP A 4 -0.49 -7.89 -11.76
C ASP A 4 0.21 -8.73 -10.70
N ARG A 5 0.35 -10.03 -10.95
CA ARG A 5 1.07 -10.94 -10.04
C ARG A 5 2.47 -10.43 -9.67
N ALA A 6 3.23 -9.91 -10.62
CA ALA A 6 4.59 -9.42 -10.38
C ALA A 6 4.61 -8.24 -9.40
N ALA A 7 3.70 -7.28 -9.55
CA ALA A 7 3.57 -6.14 -8.65
C ALA A 7 3.17 -6.58 -7.24
N LEU A 8 2.26 -7.55 -7.13
CA LEU A 8 1.88 -8.11 -5.83
C LEU A 8 3.07 -8.84 -5.15
N ASP A 9 3.86 -9.59 -5.91
CA ASP A 9 5.02 -10.30 -5.39
C ASP A 9 6.14 -9.33 -4.96
N GLU A 10 6.28 -8.17 -5.61
CA GLU A 10 7.13 -7.07 -5.12
C GLU A 10 6.71 -6.56 -3.74
N ILE A 11 5.41 -6.31 -3.54
CA ILE A 11 4.88 -5.85 -2.25
C ILE A 11 5.16 -6.87 -1.16
N ARG A 12 4.94 -8.16 -1.46
CA ARG A 12 5.22 -9.25 -0.52
C ARG A 12 6.70 -9.29 -0.13
N ARG A 13 7.60 -9.23 -1.12
CA ARG A 13 9.05 -9.18 -0.85
C ARG A 13 9.43 -7.97 -0.01
N HIS A 14 8.84 -6.82 -0.28
CA HIS A 14 9.07 -5.61 0.52
C HIS A 14 8.59 -5.79 1.97
N ALA A 15 7.41 -6.36 2.18
CA ALA A 15 6.87 -6.64 3.52
C ALA A 15 7.68 -7.69 4.30
N GLU A 16 8.17 -8.74 3.62
CA GLU A 16 9.05 -9.74 4.25
C GLU A 16 10.42 -9.15 4.61
N ALA A 17 11.01 -8.31 3.73
CA ALA A 17 12.28 -7.65 3.99
C ALA A 17 12.22 -6.57 5.08
N GLY A 18 11.07 -5.89 5.21
CA GLY A 18 10.86 -4.86 6.22
C GLY A 18 10.44 -5.37 7.60
N TYR A 19 10.10 -6.66 7.72
CA TYR A 19 9.73 -7.26 9.00
C TYR A 19 10.87 -7.09 10.04
N PRO A 20 10.57 -6.70 11.30
CA PRO A 20 9.24 -6.66 11.93
C PRO A 20 8.57 -5.27 11.94
N HIS A 21 8.95 -4.37 11.04
CA HIS A 21 8.35 -3.04 10.91
C HIS A 21 7.36 -2.98 9.76
N GLU A 22 6.37 -2.10 9.87
CA GLU A 22 5.49 -1.75 8.76
C GLU A 22 6.29 -1.09 7.64
N ILE A 23 6.12 -1.61 6.43
CA ILE A 23 6.53 -0.93 5.20
C ILE A 23 5.36 -0.14 4.63
N CYS A 24 5.65 0.79 3.73
CA CYS A 24 4.63 1.50 2.98
C CYS A 24 5.09 1.77 1.53
N GLY A 25 4.15 2.10 0.66
CA GLY A 25 4.46 2.43 -0.73
C GLY A 25 3.23 2.73 -1.57
N LEU A 26 3.47 2.96 -2.87
CA LEU A 26 2.49 3.37 -3.85
C LEU A 26 2.13 2.22 -4.80
N LEU A 27 0.86 2.19 -5.18
CA LEU A 27 0.30 1.32 -6.20
C LEU A 27 0.18 2.11 -7.50
N VAL A 28 0.89 1.68 -8.54
CA VAL A 28 1.09 2.45 -9.77
C VAL A 28 0.52 1.69 -10.97
N ALA A 29 -0.17 2.42 -11.84
CA ALA A 29 -0.71 1.91 -13.10
C ALA A 29 -0.29 2.81 -14.27
N VAL A 30 -0.36 2.29 -15.49
CA VAL A 30 -0.30 3.13 -16.70
C VAL A 30 -1.46 4.12 -16.67
N LYS A 31 -1.22 5.37 -17.10
CA LYS A 31 -2.24 6.41 -17.09
C LYS A 31 -3.52 6.00 -17.82
N GLY A 32 -4.65 6.14 -17.15
CA GLY A 32 -5.96 5.70 -17.65
C GLY A 32 -6.23 4.19 -17.57
N ALA A 33 -5.26 3.38 -17.15
CA ALA A 33 -5.48 1.96 -16.83
C ALA A 33 -6.00 1.80 -15.39
N SER A 34 -6.62 0.66 -15.10
CA SER A 34 -7.14 0.31 -13.77
C SER A 34 -6.44 -0.90 -13.13
N VAL A 35 -5.40 -1.40 -13.78
CA VAL A 35 -4.60 -2.54 -13.30
C VAL A 35 -3.28 -2.00 -12.77
N ILE A 36 -2.99 -2.30 -11.51
CA ILE A 36 -1.70 -1.99 -10.90
C ILE A 36 -0.63 -2.88 -11.54
N SER A 37 0.31 -2.25 -12.24
CA SER A 37 1.40 -2.94 -12.96
C SER A 37 2.76 -2.69 -12.33
N GLU A 38 2.90 -1.63 -11.53
CA GLU A 38 4.16 -1.26 -10.87
C GLU A 38 3.93 -0.86 -9.41
N THR A 39 4.99 -0.92 -8.62
CA THR A 39 4.98 -0.47 -7.23
C THR A 39 6.13 0.48 -6.95
N ARG A 40 5.95 1.36 -5.97
CA ARG A 40 7.03 2.23 -5.46
C ARG A 40 7.10 2.12 -3.94
N PRO A 41 8.09 1.39 -3.41
CA PRO A 41 8.45 1.48 -2.00
C PRO A 41 8.68 2.93 -1.59
N ILE A 42 8.13 3.34 -0.45
CA ILE A 42 8.39 4.64 0.16
C ILE A 42 8.83 4.37 1.59
N ARG A 43 9.84 5.11 2.05
CA ARG A 43 10.35 4.98 3.41
C ARG A 43 9.26 5.30 4.43
N ASN A 44 9.10 4.41 5.42
CA ASN A 44 8.35 4.69 6.63
C ASN A 44 9.19 5.62 7.54
N THR A 45 8.67 6.81 7.85
CA THR A 45 9.38 7.79 8.71
C THR A 45 9.13 7.58 10.20
N VAL A 46 8.16 6.75 10.58
CA VAL A 46 7.89 6.41 11.99
C VAL A 46 9.00 5.52 12.52
N VAL A 47 9.59 5.89 13.66
CA VAL A 47 10.66 5.12 14.32
C VAL A 47 10.13 4.39 15.56
N ASP A 48 9.61 5.11 16.55
CA ASP A 48 9.25 4.54 17.86
C ASP A 48 8.09 3.53 17.81
N ARG A 49 7.24 3.64 16.79
CA ARG A 49 6.07 2.77 16.56
C ARG A 49 6.07 2.13 15.19
N ALA A 50 7.25 1.95 14.59
CA ALA A 50 7.38 1.39 13.26
C ALA A 50 6.75 -0.01 13.12
N ARG A 51 6.53 -0.75 14.22
CA ARG A 51 5.87 -2.07 14.21
C ARG A 51 4.37 -2.04 13.90
N ASP A 52 3.70 -0.92 14.14
CA ASP A 52 2.24 -0.82 13.98
C ASP A 52 1.77 0.53 13.44
N ARG A 53 2.69 1.37 12.97
CA ARG A 53 2.40 2.67 12.36
C ARG A 53 3.35 2.92 11.20
N TYR A 54 2.80 3.52 10.16
CA TYR A 54 3.57 4.07 9.06
C TYR A 54 3.23 5.52 8.76
N GLU A 55 4.20 6.20 8.17
CA GLU A 55 4.03 7.50 7.53
C GLU A 55 4.97 7.57 6.34
N LEU A 56 4.42 7.92 5.17
CA LEU A 56 5.21 8.04 3.94
C LEU A 56 6.20 9.19 4.10
N ASP A 57 7.46 8.98 3.72
CA ASP A 57 8.40 10.08 3.57
C ASP A 57 7.89 11.06 2.50
N PRO A 58 7.60 12.33 2.87
CA PRO A 58 7.00 13.29 1.94
C PRO A 58 7.93 13.64 0.78
N ILE A 59 9.25 13.60 0.97
CA ILE A 59 10.23 13.91 -0.06
C ILE A 59 10.29 12.77 -1.08
N GLU A 60 10.35 11.52 -0.62
CA GLU A 60 10.31 10.36 -1.51
C GLU A 60 8.96 10.25 -2.23
N TYR A 61 7.86 10.52 -1.54
CA TYR A 61 6.52 10.53 -2.13
C TYR A 61 6.42 11.53 -3.29
N ILE A 62 6.84 12.79 -3.08
CA ILE A 62 6.80 13.82 -4.12
C ILE A 62 7.68 13.45 -5.32
N ARG A 63 8.86 12.87 -5.08
CA ARG A 63 9.75 12.40 -6.15
C ARG A 63 9.11 11.27 -6.94
N ALA A 64 8.57 10.26 -6.25
CA ALA A 64 7.91 9.12 -6.89
C ALA A 64 6.69 9.56 -7.71
N GLN A 65 5.89 10.51 -7.21
CA GLN A 65 4.76 11.05 -7.97
C GLN A 65 5.22 11.76 -9.24
N LYS A 66 6.26 12.60 -9.15
CA LYS A 66 6.82 13.30 -10.31
C LYS A 66 7.36 12.33 -11.36
N GLU A 67 8.07 11.29 -10.94
CA GLU A 67 8.58 10.24 -11.84
C GLU A 67 7.44 9.45 -12.51
N CYS A 68 6.33 9.20 -11.79
CA CYS A 68 5.14 8.57 -12.37
C CYS A 68 4.54 9.46 -13.46
N ASP A 69 4.36 10.75 -13.17
CA ASP A 69 3.79 11.72 -14.12
C ASP A 69 4.64 11.82 -15.40
N GLU A 70 5.98 11.91 -15.26
CA GLU A 70 6.92 11.98 -16.39
C GLU A 70 6.90 10.72 -17.28
N ARG A 71 6.52 9.58 -16.71
CA ARG A 71 6.43 8.28 -17.41
C ARG A 71 5.02 7.97 -17.91
N GLY A 72 4.05 8.86 -17.72
CA GLY A 72 2.66 8.60 -18.07
C GLY A 72 2.03 7.49 -17.22
N LEU A 73 2.34 7.48 -15.92
CA LEU A 73 1.79 6.57 -14.92
C LEU A 73 0.92 7.36 -13.93
N ASP A 74 -0.09 6.69 -13.35
CA ASP A 74 -0.93 7.23 -12.29
C ASP A 74 -0.71 6.44 -10.99
N VAL A 75 -0.73 7.14 -9.86
CA VAL A 75 -0.81 6.52 -8.52
C VAL A 75 -2.29 6.28 -8.20
N LEU A 76 -2.69 5.02 -8.12
CA LEU A 76 -4.09 4.63 -7.87
C LEU A 76 -4.36 4.29 -6.41
N GLY A 77 -3.33 4.25 -5.58
CA GLY A 77 -3.46 3.87 -4.19
C GLY A 77 -2.15 3.67 -3.46
N TYR A 78 -2.28 3.09 -2.27
CA TYR A 78 -1.20 2.89 -1.31
C TYR A 78 -1.19 1.45 -0.85
N TYR A 79 -0.04 0.97 -0.41
CA TYR A 79 0.06 -0.28 0.31
C TYR A 79 0.88 -0.13 1.57
N HIS A 80 0.61 -0.99 2.55
CA HIS A 80 1.42 -1.15 3.74
C HIS A 80 1.34 -2.59 4.27
N SER A 81 2.20 -2.92 5.23
CA SER A 81 2.22 -4.24 5.86
C SER A 81 1.82 -4.18 7.31
N HIS A 82 1.19 -5.24 7.82
CA HIS A 82 0.90 -5.47 9.23
C HIS A 82 1.76 -6.62 9.76
N PRO A 83 2.83 -6.33 10.54
CA PRO A 83 3.62 -7.33 11.25
C PRO A 83 2.79 -8.04 12.32
N ASP A 84 2.74 -9.36 12.27
CA ASP A 84 2.07 -10.24 13.25
C ASP A 84 0.56 -9.95 13.44
N HIS A 85 -0.05 -9.24 12.49
CA HIS A 85 -1.45 -8.82 12.52
C HIS A 85 -2.17 -9.12 11.19
N PRO A 86 -3.48 -9.38 11.20
CA PRO A 86 -4.24 -9.68 9.99
C PRO A 86 -4.24 -8.52 8.98
N ALA A 87 -4.41 -8.86 7.70
CA ALA A 87 -4.60 -7.90 6.61
C ALA A 87 -6.01 -7.28 6.67
N LYS A 88 -6.26 -6.48 7.70
CA LYS A 88 -7.54 -5.79 7.94
C LYS A 88 -7.27 -4.33 8.21
N ALA A 89 -8.08 -3.45 7.63
CA ALA A 89 -7.98 -2.01 7.91
C ALA A 89 -8.24 -1.71 9.39
N SER A 90 -7.33 -0.95 10.00
CA SER A 90 -7.48 -0.39 11.35
C SER A 90 -8.24 0.92 11.33
N SER A 91 -8.63 1.42 12.51
CA SER A 91 -9.21 2.76 12.65
C SER A 91 -8.21 3.87 12.29
N THR A 92 -6.91 3.65 12.51
CA THR A 92 -5.85 4.60 12.15
C THR A 92 -5.67 4.68 10.63
N ASP A 93 -5.73 3.54 9.92
CA ASP A 93 -5.69 3.51 8.45
C ASP A 93 -6.86 4.29 7.86
N ALA A 94 -8.05 4.08 8.40
CA ALA A 94 -9.27 4.75 7.96
C ALA A 94 -9.18 6.28 8.11
N GLN A 95 -8.73 6.78 9.27
CA GLN A 95 -8.61 8.21 9.55
C GLN A 95 -7.62 8.94 8.61
N ARG A 96 -6.66 8.21 8.04
CA ARG A 96 -5.62 8.73 7.14
C ARG A 96 -5.90 8.45 5.66
N SER A 97 -7.09 7.95 5.34
CA SER A 97 -7.44 7.56 3.97
C SER A 97 -8.05 8.71 3.16
N TRP A 98 -7.85 8.67 1.85
CA TRP A 98 -8.44 9.55 0.85
C TRP A 98 -9.45 8.78 0.01
N ALA A 99 -10.56 9.45 -0.33
CA ALA A 99 -11.55 8.93 -1.23
C ALA A 99 -10.95 8.66 -2.61
N GLY A 100 -11.36 7.56 -3.24
CA GLY A 100 -10.93 7.22 -4.60
C GLY A 100 -9.61 6.42 -4.69
N ALA A 101 -8.80 6.39 -3.64
CA ALA A 101 -7.60 5.55 -3.56
C ALA A 101 -7.93 4.12 -3.11
N SER A 102 -7.17 3.14 -3.61
CA SER A 102 -7.15 1.78 -3.07
C SER A 102 -6.05 1.64 -2.01
N TYR A 103 -6.31 0.82 -0.99
CA TYR A 103 -5.40 0.55 0.13
C TYR A 103 -5.18 -0.95 0.24
N LEU A 104 -4.00 -1.43 -0.19
CA LEU A 104 -3.62 -2.83 -0.03
C LEU A 104 -2.88 -3.04 1.29
N ILE A 105 -3.37 -3.96 2.12
CA ILE A 105 -2.74 -4.33 3.37
C ILE A 105 -2.23 -5.77 3.23
N VAL A 106 -0.96 -6.00 3.56
CA VAL A 106 -0.36 -7.34 3.58
C VAL A 106 -0.04 -7.76 5.02
N SER A 107 -0.50 -8.94 5.42
CA SER A 107 -0.17 -9.54 6.71
C SER A 107 1.15 -10.29 6.60
N CYS A 108 2.11 -9.93 7.45
CA CYS A 108 3.43 -10.56 7.51
C CYS A 108 3.66 -11.12 8.91
N VAL A 109 3.68 -12.45 9.05
CA VAL A 109 3.81 -13.16 10.34
C VAL A 109 5.12 -13.91 10.35
N ASN A 110 5.95 -13.70 11.37
CA ASN A 110 7.30 -14.29 11.47
C ASN A 110 8.14 -14.09 10.18
N GLY A 111 8.07 -12.90 9.58
CA GLY A 111 8.82 -12.57 8.36
C GLY A 111 8.29 -13.21 7.08
N ARG A 112 7.06 -13.73 7.06
CA ARG A 112 6.44 -14.34 5.88
C ARG A 112 5.07 -13.74 5.61
N CYS A 113 4.79 -13.40 4.35
CA CYS A 113 3.47 -12.94 3.96
C CYS A 113 2.47 -14.10 3.99
N VAL A 114 1.36 -13.93 4.72
CA VAL A 114 0.35 -14.99 4.92
C VAL A 114 -1.04 -14.62 4.40
N ASP A 115 -1.36 -13.33 4.29
CA ASP A 115 -2.65 -12.84 3.81
C ASP A 115 -2.51 -11.43 3.22
N GLN A 116 -3.47 -11.01 2.41
CA GLN A 116 -3.52 -9.69 1.82
C GLN A 116 -4.95 -9.30 1.44
N ASN A 117 -5.31 -8.03 1.65
CA ASN A 117 -6.65 -7.53 1.31
C ASN A 117 -6.57 -6.10 0.82
N SER A 118 -7.50 -5.74 -0.08
CA SER A 118 -7.64 -4.37 -0.59
C SER A 118 -8.86 -3.70 0.04
N PHE A 119 -8.74 -2.41 0.28
CA PHE A 119 -9.79 -1.58 0.86
C PHE A 119 -9.90 -0.25 0.13
N ARG A 120 -11.06 0.38 0.23
CA ARG A 120 -11.33 1.71 -0.35
C ARG A 120 -12.15 2.53 0.64
N ALA A 121 -11.86 3.83 0.70
CA ALA A 121 -12.65 4.78 1.46
C ALA A 121 -13.69 5.44 0.55
N GLU A 122 -14.93 5.57 1.04
CA GLU A 122 -16.01 6.29 0.33
C GLU A 122 -15.88 7.82 0.45
N ARG A 123 -15.20 8.28 1.51
CA ARG A 123 -14.89 9.69 1.78
C ARG A 123 -13.56 9.78 2.53
N ASP A 124 -12.92 10.93 2.49
CA ASP A 124 -11.68 11.18 3.23
C ASP A 124 -11.88 10.95 4.73
N GLY A 125 -10.92 10.25 5.36
CA GLY A 125 -11.00 9.85 6.77
C GLY A 125 -12.14 8.88 7.10
N GLY A 126 -12.82 8.34 6.08
CA GLY A 126 -13.96 7.44 6.22
C GLY A 126 -13.55 5.99 6.53
N PRO A 127 -14.52 5.14 6.92
CA PRO A 127 -14.24 3.72 7.13
C PRO A 127 -13.77 3.06 5.84
N LEU A 128 -12.67 2.31 5.94
CA LEU A 128 -12.15 1.49 4.84
C LEU A 128 -13.03 0.25 4.65
N ARG A 129 -13.68 0.16 3.50
CA ARG A 129 -14.50 -1.00 3.09
C ARG A 129 -13.63 -1.94 2.26
N ARG A 130 -13.74 -3.24 2.53
CA ARG A 130 -13.05 -4.25 1.72
C ARG A 130 -13.59 -4.18 0.30
N GLU A 131 -12.69 -4.12 -0.67
CA GLU A 131 -12.99 -4.29 -2.08
C GLU A 131 -12.42 -5.62 -2.57
N GLU A 132 -12.96 -6.15 -3.67
CA GLU A 132 -12.44 -7.36 -4.26
C GLU A 132 -11.00 -7.14 -4.76
N LEU A 133 -10.10 -8.07 -4.44
CA LEU A 133 -8.73 -8.09 -4.94
C LEU A 133 -8.60 -9.17 -6.01
N ILE A 134 -8.36 -8.76 -7.25
CA ILE A 134 -8.19 -9.65 -8.39
C ILE A 134 -6.72 -9.59 -8.82
N VAL A 135 -6.05 -10.75 -8.81
CA VAL A 135 -4.68 -10.88 -9.31
C VAL A 135 -4.76 -11.30 -10.77
N ALA A 136 -4.29 -10.43 -11.68
CA ALA A 136 -4.22 -10.67 -13.12
C ALA A 136 -2.99 -11.51 -13.50
#